data_AF-X0ZRY2-F1
#
_entry.id   AF-X0ZRY2-F1
#
_cell.length_a   1.000
_cell.length_b   1.000
_cell.length_c   1.000
_cell.angle_alpha   90.00
_cell.angle_beta   90.00
_cell.angle_gamma   90.00
#
_symmetry.space_group_name_H-M   'P 1'
#
loop_
_entity.id
_entity.type
_entity.pdbx_description
1 polymer ?
#
loop_
_entity_poly.entity_id
_entity_poly.type
_entity_poly.pdbx_seq_one_letter_code
_entity_poly.pdbx_strand_id
1 'polypeptide(L)'
;MEEYIITILEEGYLRFNYIKIENNNSLKKIYNLFKNNISEKPSISIECYYYGVYYRYIKNNYDLMKKYYLMGIELNDSNSMVNLAFYYQFTEKNYDLMKKYYLMAIELNNSAAMNNLAFYQFIEKNDQSFVELYKYEDKNKIIKLFNYKFENNINLDQKYYYSFLQWKSDKISDIISN
;
A
#
# COMPACT_ATOMS: atom_id res chain seq x y z
N MET A 1 -13.86 -19.72 8.88
CA MET A 1 -13.66 -18.80 7.74
C MET A 1 -12.33 -18.08 7.86
N GLU A 2 -12.07 -17.39 8.97
CA GLU A 2 -10.80 -16.70 9.25
C GLU A 2 -9.57 -17.62 9.20
N GLU A 3 -9.58 -18.73 9.94
CA GLU A 3 -8.49 -19.73 9.94
C GLU A 3 -8.13 -20.20 8.52
N TYR A 4 -9.12 -20.45 7.67
CA TYR A 4 -8.89 -20.83 6.27
C TYR A 4 -8.17 -19.74 5.47
N ILE A 5 -8.50 -18.47 5.69
CA ILE A 5 -7.84 -17.34 5.03
C ILE A 5 -6.40 -17.23 5.52
N ILE A 6 -6.17 -17.34 6.83
CA ILE A 6 -4.82 -17.35 7.43
C ILE A 6 -3.97 -18.46 6.82
N THR A 7 -4.47 -19.70 6.77
CA THR A 7 -3.74 -20.82 6.17
C THR A 7 -3.37 -20.56 4.70
N ILE A 8 -4.23 -19.95 3.89
CA ILE A 8 -3.86 -19.62 2.49
C ILE A 8 -2.75 -18.56 2.44
N LEU A 9 -2.82 -17.54 3.30
CA LEU A 9 -1.94 -16.38 3.23
C LEU A 9 -0.57 -16.64 3.86
N GLU A 10 -0.56 -17.24 5.05
CA GLU A 10 0.63 -17.37 5.90
C GLU A 10 1.29 -18.74 5.76
N GLU A 11 0.50 -19.81 5.78
CA GLU A 11 0.98 -21.20 5.73
C GLU A 11 1.09 -21.71 4.28
N GLY A 12 0.41 -21.02 3.35
CA GLY A 12 0.42 -21.30 1.92
C GLY A 12 1.52 -20.57 1.13
N TYR A 13 1.44 -20.65 -0.19
CA TYR A 13 2.44 -20.15 -1.16
C TYR A 13 2.76 -18.64 -1.10
N LEU A 14 1.99 -17.82 -0.35
CA LEU A 14 1.95 -16.36 -0.54
C LEU A 14 2.81 -15.54 0.44
N ARG A 15 3.15 -16.09 1.61
CA ARG A 15 3.92 -15.41 2.68
C ARG A 15 3.39 -14.00 2.99
N PHE A 16 2.06 -13.86 3.07
CA PHE A 16 1.39 -12.60 3.36
C PHE A 16 0.88 -12.60 4.80
N ASN A 17 1.17 -11.54 5.56
CA ASN A 17 0.63 -11.42 6.92
C ASN A 17 -0.88 -11.17 6.84
N TYR A 18 -1.65 -11.95 7.60
CA TYR A 18 -3.08 -11.73 7.74
C TYR A 18 -3.34 -10.44 8.52
N ILE A 19 -4.21 -9.59 7.95
CA ILE A 19 -4.75 -8.40 8.58
C ILE A 19 -6.15 -8.75 9.06
N LYS A 20 -6.38 -8.62 10.36
CA LYS A 20 -7.64 -9.02 10.99
C LYS A 20 -8.85 -8.36 10.33
N ILE A 21 -9.83 -9.17 9.95
CA ILE A 21 -11.10 -8.72 9.37
C ILE A 21 -12.16 -8.73 10.47
N GLU A 22 -12.45 -7.58 11.06
CA GLU A 22 -13.39 -7.48 12.19
C GLU A 22 -14.86 -7.68 11.76
N ASN A 23 -15.19 -7.31 10.51
CA ASN A 23 -16.55 -7.39 10.01
C ASN A 23 -16.86 -8.80 9.47
N ASN A 24 -17.81 -9.50 10.09
CA ASN A 24 -18.22 -10.85 9.68
C ASN A 24 -18.73 -10.94 8.22
N ASN A 25 -19.39 -9.91 7.70
CA ASN A 25 -19.84 -9.90 6.31
C ASN A 25 -18.65 -9.80 5.36
N SER A 26 -17.69 -8.92 5.65
CA SER A 26 -16.45 -8.81 4.87
C SER A 26 -15.63 -10.10 4.96
N LEU A 27 -15.55 -10.71 6.14
CA LEU A 27 -14.89 -12.00 6.33
C LEU A 27 -15.52 -13.09 5.46
N LYS A 28 -16.86 -13.15 5.42
CA LYS A 28 -17.60 -14.08 4.56
C LYS A 28 -17.36 -13.83 3.08
N LYS A 29 -17.39 -12.57 2.63
CA LYS A 29 -17.08 -12.20 1.23
C LYS A 29 -15.67 -12.63 0.83
N ILE A 30 -14.68 -12.33 1.66
CA ILE A 30 -13.28 -12.68 1.40
C ILE A 30 -13.11 -14.20 1.43
N TYR A 31 -13.72 -14.89 2.39
CA TYR A 31 -13.73 -16.35 2.42
C TYR A 31 -14.33 -16.94 1.13
N ASN A 32 -15.48 -16.44 0.68
CA ASN A 32 -16.11 -16.90 -0.55
C ASN A 32 -15.26 -16.63 -1.80
N LEU A 33 -14.58 -15.48 -1.84
CA LEU A 33 -13.65 -15.17 -2.93
C LEU A 33 -12.50 -16.18 -2.98
N PHE A 34 -11.84 -16.42 -1.85
CA PHE A 34 -10.67 -17.29 -1.78
C PHE A 34 -11.02 -18.79 -1.91
N LYS A 35 -12.07 -19.25 -1.23
CA LYS A 35 -12.47 -20.67 -1.21
C LYS A 35 -13.27 -21.06 -2.45
N ASN A 36 -14.26 -20.25 -2.79
CA ASN A 36 -15.32 -20.61 -3.74
C ASN A 36 -15.19 -19.88 -5.08
N ASN A 37 -14.23 -18.96 -5.23
CA ASN A 37 -14.09 -18.08 -6.40
C ASN A 37 -15.34 -17.22 -6.66
N ILE A 38 -16.14 -16.95 -5.64
CA ILE A 38 -17.34 -16.11 -5.75
C ILE A 38 -16.95 -14.68 -5.38
N SER A 39 -17.07 -13.77 -6.35
CA SER A 39 -16.71 -12.36 -6.19
C SER A 39 -17.96 -11.51 -5.96
N GLU A 40 -17.99 -10.82 -4.82
CA GLU A 40 -18.99 -9.79 -4.50
C GLU A 40 -18.33 -8.42 -4.61
N LYS A 41 -19.08 -7.34 -4.83
CA LYS A 41 -18.48 -6.01 -4.93
C LYS A 41 -17.87 -5.60 -3.58
N PRO A 42 -16.55 -5.28 -3.52
CA PRO A 42 -15.96 -4.75 -2.31
C PRO A 42 -16.43 -3.31 -2.07
N SER A 43 -16.60 -2.98 -0.80
CA SER A 43 -17.25 -1.76 -0.32
C SER A 43 -16.45 -1.02 0.74
N ILE A 44 -15.48 -1.69 1.36
CA ILE A 44 -14.58 -1.10 2.36
C ILE A 44 -13.13 -1.43 2.03
N SER A 45 -12.21 -0.65 2.59
CA SER A 45 -10.77 -0.72 2.32
C SER A 45 -10.18 -2.13 2.45
N ILE A 46 -10.51 -2.83 3.55
CA ILE A 46 -9.99 -4.19 3.80
C ILE A 46 -10.49 -5.20 2.77
N GLU A 47 -11.71 -5.05 2.24
CA GLU A 47 -12.22 -5.90 1.17
C GLU A 47 -11.43 -5.64 -0.12
N CYS A 48 -11.25 -4.37 -0.51
CA CYS A 48 -10.46 -4.00 -1.68
C CYS A 48 -9.02 -4.53 -1.61
N TYR A 49 -8.37 -4.42 -0.45
CA TYR A 49 -7.05 -4.97 -0.20
C TYR A 49 -7.00 -6.48 -0.47
N TYR A 50 -7.89 -7.27 0.15
CA TYR A 50 -7.88 -8.71 -0.01
C TYR A 50 -8.24 -9.18 -1.42
N TYR A 51 -9.09 -8.42 -2.13
CA TYR A 51 -9.37 -8.66 -3.53
C TYR A 51 -8.12 -8.44 -4.38
N GLY A 52 -7.36 -7.36 -4.12
CA GLY A 52 -6.08 -7.13 -4.77
C GLY A 52 -5.08 -8.26 -4.54
N VAL A 53 -4.96 -8.75 -3.29
CA VAL A 53 -4.10 -9.91 -2.94
C VAL A 53 -4.54 -11.15 -3.73
N TYR A 54 -5.83 -11.46 -3.73
CA TYR A 54 -6.37 -12.60 -4.45
C TYR A 54 -6.05 -12.55 -5.95
N TYR A 55 -6.34 -11.43 -6.61
CA TYR A 55 -6.09 -11.32 -8.05
C TYR A 55 -4.61 -11.33 -8.39
N ARG A 56 -3.77 -10.79 -7.52
CA ARG A 56 -2.32 -10.81 -7.69
C ARG A 56 -1.76 -12.22 -7.66
N TYR A 57 -2.16 -13.00 -6.65
CA TYR A 57 -1.42 -14.19 -6.24
C TYR A 57 -2.14 -15.51 -6.55
N ILE A 58 -3.47 -15.50 -6.55
CA ILE A 58 -4.28 -16.69 -6.87
C ILE A 58 -4.63 -16.72 -8.36
N LYS A 59 -4.99 -15.56 -8.93
CA LYS A 59 -5.41 -15.47 -10.34
C LYS A 59 -4.34 -14.96 -11.30
N ASN A 60 -3.25 -14.38 -10.79
CA ASN A 60 -2.22 -13.71 -11.60
C ASN A 60 -2.81 -12.71 -12.62
N ASN A 61 -3.90 -12.03 -12.24
CA ASN A 61 -4.57 -11.03 -13.08
C ASN A 61 -4.21 -9.63 -12.56
N TYR A 62 -3.23 -9.00 -13.22
CA TYR A 62 -2.68 -7.73 -12.77
C TYR A 62 -3.61 -6.53 -13.02
N ASP A 63 -4.50 -6.60 -14.00
CA ASP A 63 -5.45 -5.51 -14.26
C ASP A 63 -6.50 -5.43 -13.15
N LEU A 64 -7.05 -6.57 -12.73
CA LEU A 64 -7.98 -6.63 -11.60
C LEU A 64 -7.27 -6.34 -10.27
N MET A 65 -6.04 -6.81 -10.10
CA MET A 65 -5.21 -6.44 -8.95
C MET A 65 -5.05 -4.92 -8.85
N LYS A 66 -4.63 -4.25 -9.93
CA LYS A 66 -4.47 -2.79 -9.97
C LYS A 66 -5.79 -2.09 -9.66
N LYS A 67 -6.89 -2.54 -10.27
CA LYS A 67 -8.24 -2.01 -10.01
C LYS A 67 -8.59 -2.04 -8.52
N TYR A 68 -8.45 -3.19 -7.87
CA TYR A 68 -8.86 -3.31 -6.47
C TYR A 68 -7.92 -2.59 -5.50
N TYR A 69 -6.61 -2.57 -5.75
CA TYR A 69 -5.73 -1.72 -4.94
C TYR A 69 -6.02 -0.24 -5.13
N LEU A 70 -6.30 0.22 -6.35
CA LEU A 70 -6.71 1.62 -6.58
C LEU A 70 -8.01 1.97 -5.84
N MET A 71 -9.00 1.07 -5.83
CA MET A 71 -10.21 1.24 -5.00
C MET A 71 -9.88 1.29 -3.50
N GLY A 72 -8.93 0.49 -3.03
CA GLY A 72 -8.45 0.57 -1.64
C GLY A 72 -7.76 1.90 -1.33
N ILE A 73 -6.98 2.42 -2.27
CA ILE A 73 -6.29 3.72 -2.18
C ILE A 73 -7.29 4.87 -2.09
N GLU A 74 -8.37 4.83 -2.86
CA GLU A 74 -9.48 5.80 -2.77
C GLU A 74 -10.13 5.80 -1.37
N LEU A 75 -10.04 4.68 -0.64
CA LEU A 75 -10.50 4.51 0.73
C LEU A 75 -9.38 4.71 1.77
N ASN A 76 -8.26 5.33 1.39
CA ASN A 76 -7.08 5.59 2.22
C ASN A 76 -6.41 4.31 2.79
N ASP A 77 -6.49 3.18 2.10
CA ASP A 77 -5.79 1.96 2.53
C ASP A 77 -4.30 2.01 2.20
N SER A 78 -3.48 2.26 3.21
CA SER A 78 -2.03 2.29 3.04
C SER A 78 -1.43 0.93 2.66
N ASN A 79 -2.10 -0.20 2.95
CA ASN A 79 -1.61 -1.53 2.55
C ASN A 79 -1.77 -1.76 1.04
N SER A 80 -2.87 -1.28 0.46
CA SER A 80 -3.07 -1.26 -1.01
C SER A 80 -2.03 -0.37 -1.69
N MET A 81 -1.70 0.79 -1.12
CA MET A 81 -0.62 1.66 -1.63
C MET A 81 0.72 0.92 -1.67
N VAL A 82 1.12 0.29 -0.55
CA VAL A 82 2.37 -0.49 -0.45
C VAL A 82 2.41 -1.61 -1.48
N ASN A 83 1.32 -2.36 -1.63
CA ASN A 83 1.28 -3.50 -2.53
C ASN A 83 1.32 -3.10 -4.01
N LEU A 84 0.64 -2.02 -4.35
CA LEU A 84 0.66 -1.47 -5.70
C LEU A 84 2.06 -0.90 -6.03
N ALA A 85 2.69 -0.21 -5.09
CA ALA A 85 4.07 0.26 -5.23
C ALA A 85 5.06 -0.89 -5.45
N PHE A 86 4.93 -1.97 -4.66
CA PHE A 86 5.76 -3.16 -4.78
C PHE A 86 5.59 -3.84 -6.15
N TYR A 87 4.36 -3.90 -6.67
CA TYR A 87 4.10 -4.39 -8.02
C TYR A 87 4.82 -3.55 -9.09
N TYR A 88 4.73 -2.22 -9.00
CA TYR A 88 5.45 -1.35 -9.93
C TYR A 88 6.99 -1.48 -9.79
N GLN A 89 7.51 -1.76 -8.59
CA GLN A 89 8.94 -1.94 -8.36
C GLN A 89 9.50 -3.24 -8.99
N PHE A 90 8.79 -4.35 -8.80
CA PHE A 90 9.34 -5.67 -9.12
C PHE A 90 8.79 -6.27 -10.41
N THR A 91 7.58 -5.88 -10.82
CA THR A 91 6.91 -6.45 -12.00
C THR A 91 6.95 -5.49 -13.19
N GLU A 92 6.33 -4.30 -13.09
CA GLU A 92 6.27 -3.37 -14.23
C GLU A 92 7.53 -2.48 -14.37
N LYS A 93 8.39 -2.44 -13.35
CA LYS A 93 9.60 -1.59 -13.32
C LYS A 93 9.33 -0.09 -13.54
N ASN A 94 8.14 0.36 -13.12
CA ASN A 94 7.77 1.78 -13.15
C ASN A 94 8.12 2.44 -11.81
N TYR A 95 9.34 2.95 -11.69
CA TYR A 95 9.84 3.50 -10.43
C TYR A 95 9.17 4.81 -10.01
N ASP A 96 8.63 5.57 -10.96
CA ASP A 96 7.88 6.79 -10.67
C ASP A 96 6.57 6.48 -9.94
N LEU A 97 5.80 5.52 -10.44
CA LEU A 97 4.57 5.06 -9.78
C LEU A 97 4.87 4.33 -8.47
N MET A 98 5.95 3.54 -8.41
CA MET A 98 6.43 2.94 -7.17
C MET A 98 6.66 3.99 -6.08
N LYS A 99 7.44 5.03 -6.37
CA LYS A 99 7.72 6.11 -5.40
C LYS A 99 6.45 6.83 -5.00
N LYS A 100 5.59 7.18 -5.98
CA LYS A 100 4.30 7.83 -5.72
C LYS A 100 3.50 7.07 -4.66
N TYR A 101 3.29 5.77 -4.85
CA TYR A 101 2.44 4.99 -3.95
C TYR A 101 3.12 4.69 -2.62
N TYR A 102 4.44 4.46 -2.55
CA TYR A 102 5.12 4.38 -1.26
C TYR A 102 5.02 5.70 -0.48
N LEU A 103 5.27 6.85 -1.12
CA LEU A 103 5.16 8.16 -0.48
C LEU A 103 3.74 8.39 0.07
N MET A 104 2.69 8.08 -0.70
CA MET A 104 1.30 8.17 -0.23
C MET A 104 1.05 7.31 1.02
N ALA A 105 1.62 6.10 1.10
CA ALA A 105 1.48 5.26 2.29
C ALA A 105 2.29 5.77 3.49
N ILE A 106 3.43 6.42 3.25
CA ILE A 106 4.26 7.05 4.28
C ILE A 106 3.52 8.21 4.96
N GLU A 107 2.75 9.00 4.19
CA GLU A 107 1.85 10.03 4.74
C GLU A 107 0.80 9.47 5.69
N LEU A 108 0.46 8.20 5.55
CA LEU A 108 -0.44 7.46 6.44
C LEU A 108 0.33 6.68 7.52
N ASN A 109 1.59 7.03 7.76
CA ASN A 109 2.49 6.42 8.74
C ASN A 109 2.73 4.91 8.52
N ASN A 110 2.65 4.44 7.28
CA ASN A 110 2.92 3.04 6.95
C ASN A 110 4.43 2.76 6.94
N SER A 111 4.91 2.03 7.95
CA SER A 111 6.33 1.71 8.11
C SER A 111 6.85 0.74 7.05
N ALA A 112 6.00 -0.11 6.46
CA ALA A 112 6.43 -1.00 5.38
C ALA A 112 6.81 -0.19 4.13
N ALA A 113 6.04 0.85 3.79
CA ALA A 113 6.39 1.75 2.70
C ALA A 113 7.70 2.48 2.96
N MET A 114 7.92 2.97 4.18
CA MET A 114 9.19 3.62 4.57
C MET A 114 10.35 2.66 4.33
N ASN A 115 10.28 1.45 4.88
CA ASN A 115 11.34 0.44 4.76
C ASN A 115 11.62 0.06 3.30
N ASN A 116 10.57 -0.13 2.50
CA ASN A 116 10.73 -0.53 1.10
C ASN A 116 11.34 0.59 0.25
N LEU A 117 10.90 1.83 0.45
CA LEU A 117 11.45 2.98 -0.27
C LEU A 117 12.91 3.24 0.12
N ALA A 118 13.24 3.09 1.40
CA ALA A 118 14.61 3.17 1.90
C ALA A 118 15.54 2.14 1.26
N PHE A 119 15.10 0.88 1.26
CA PHE A 119 15.85 -0.22 0.68
C PHE A 119 16.11 0.00 -0.81
N TYR A 120 15.10 0.48 -1.54
CA TYR A 120 15.25 0.87 -2.95
C TYR A 120 16.32 1.96 -3.14
N GLN A 121 16.30 3.02 -2.33
CA GLN A 121 17.28 4.11 -2.45
C GLN A 121 18.70 3.65 -2.10
N PHE A 122 18.84 2.81 -1.08
CA PHE A 122 20.13 2.25 -0.69
C PHE A 122 20.76 1.44 -1.83
N ILE A 123 19.99 0.53 -2.45
CA ILE A 123 20.50 -0.33 -3.52
C ILE A 123 20.80 0.46 -4.79
N GLU A 124 19.88 1.30 -5.24
CA GLU A 124 19.98 1.94 -6.56
C GLU A 124 20.93 3.14 -6.57
N LYS A 125 21.04 3.87 -5.45
CA LYS A 125 21.87 5.10 -5.39
C LYS A 125 23.16 4.93 -4.59
N ASN A 126 23.38 3.77 -3.99
CA ASN A 126 24.47 3.55 -3.02
C ASN A 126 24.47 4.62 -1.91
N ASP A 127 23.29 5.17 -1.60
CA ASP A 127 23.11 6.32 -0.72
C ASP A 127 22.85 5.86 0.71
N GLN A 128 23.90 5.84 1.52
CA GLN A 128 23.87 5.43 2.93
C GLN A 128 23.11 6.41 3.83
N SER A 129 22.86 7.65 3.37
CA SER A 129 22.17 8.67 4.17
C SER A 129 20.73 8.29 4.50
N PHE A 130 20.16 7.33 3.77
CA PHE A 130 18.83 6.78 4.06
C PHE A 130 18.88 5.64 5.08
N VAL A 131 19.97 4.86 5.14
CA VAL A 131 20.16 3.77 6.11
C VAL A 131 20.43 4.31 7.52
N GLU A 132 21.11 5.45 7.63
CA GLU A 132 21.34 6.12 8.93
C GLU A 132 20.05 6.58 9.62
N LEU A 133 18.98 6.88 8.86
CA LEU A 133 17.66 7.19 9.43
C LEU A 133 17.11 6.02 10.27
N TYR A 134 17.42 4.78 9.91
CA TYR A 134 16.85 3.56 10.51
C TYR A 134 17.66 3.01 11.70
N LYS A 135 18.78 3.65 12.08
CA LYS A 135 19.48 3.33 13.33
C LYS A 135 18.72 3.81 14.58
N TYR A 136 17.62 4.52 14.41
CA TYR A 136 16.77 4.99 15.51
C TYR A 136 15.53 4.11 15.65
N GLU A 137 15.30 3.56 16.84
CA GLU A 137 14.13 2.73 17.18
C GLU A 137 12.80 3.52 17.12
N ASP A 138 12.86 4.85 17.06
CA ASP A 138 11.70 5.72 17.10
C ASP A 138 11.20 6.09 15.69
N LYS A 139 10.14 5.40 15.29
CA LYS A 139 9.38 5.61 14.04
C LYS A 139 8.97 7.08 13.83
N ASN A 140 8.69 7.85 14.89
CA ASN A 140 8.32 9.27 14.76
C ASN A 140 9.52 10.14 14.36
N LYS A 141 10.72 9.76 14.79
CA LYS A 141 11.96 10.43 14.40
C LYS A 141 12.29 10.16 12.93
N ILE A 142 12.02 8.94 12.45
CA ILE A 142 12.14 8.56 11.04
C ILE A 142 11.19 9.40 10.19
N ILE A 143 9.91 9.48 10.57
CA ILE A 143 8.90 10.31 9.88
C ILE A 143 9.35 11.78 9.84
N LYS A 144 9.81 12.33 10.96
CA LYS A 144 10.26 13.73 11.03
C LYS A 144 11.51 14.00 10.17
N LEU A 145 12.47 13.09 10.16
CA LEU A 145 13.68 13.18 9.32
C LEU A 145 13.35 12.99 7.84
N PHE A 146 12.41 12.09 7.52
CA PHE A 146 11.89 11.88 6.19
C PHE A 146 11.27 13.20 5.69
N ASN A 147 10.29 13.74 6.42
CA ASN A 147 9.64 15.00 6.06
C ASN A 147 10.65 16.15 5.92
N TYR A 148 11.57 16.31 6.87
CA TYR A 148 12.61 17.36 6.81
C TYR A 148 13.53 17.22 5.58
N LYS A 149 13.91 16.00 5.20
CA LYS A 149 14.79 15.74 4.06
C LYS A 149 14.10 15.99 2.72
N PHE A 150 12.78 15.75 2.63
CA PHE A 150 12.00 15.96 1.41
C PHE A 150 11.37 17.38 1.31
N GLU A 151 11.13 18.06 2.43
CA GLU A 151 10.76 19.49 2.47
C GLU A 151 11.87 20.36 1.87
N ASN A 152 13.14 20.01 2.12
CA ASN A 152 14.30 20.84 1.73
C ASN A 152 15.03 20.36 0.45
N ASN A 153 14.66 19.21 -0.15
CA ASN A 153 15.22 18.75 -1.43
C ASN A 153 14.19 18.91 -2.55
N ILE A 154 14.28 20.03 -3.29
CA ILE A 154 13.44 20.33 -4.45
C ILE A 154 13.82 19.37 -5.60
N ASN A 155 13.10 18.27 -5.73
CA ASN A 155 13.17 17.38 -6.90
C ASN A 155 11.84 16.61 -7.09
N LEU A 156 11.70 15.80 -8.15
CA LEU A 156 10.48 15.06 -8.56
C LEU A 156 9.62 14.45 -7.42
N ASP A 157 10.22 14.13 -6.28
CA ASP A 157 9.56 13.65 -5.07
C ASP A 157 8.54 14.64 -4.46
N GLN A 158 8.74 15.97 -4.61
CA GLN A 158 7.77 17.00 -4.23
C GLN A 158 6.50 16.98 -5.10
N LYS A 159 6.63 16.70 -6.41
CA LYS A 159 5.48 16.68 -7.33
C LYS A 159 4.44 15.65 -6.88
N TYR A 160 4.88 14.46 -6.46
CA TYR A 160 3.96 13.40 -6.02
C TYR A 160 3.36 13.68 -4.65
N TYR A 161 4.15 14.24 -3.72
CA TYR A 161 3.68 14.69 -2.41
C TYR A 161 2.58 15.76 -2.54
N TYR A 162 2.82 16.84 -3.30
CA TYR A 162 1.83 17.88 -3.53
C TYR A 162 0.63 17.40 -4.36
N SER A 163 0.83 16.48 -5.33
CA SER A 163 -0.29 15.89 -6.06
C SER A 163 -1.21 15.07 -5.15
N PHE A 164 -0.66 14.39 -4.13
CA PHE A 164 -1.45 13.68 -3.13
C PHE A 164 -2.16 14.65 -2.18
N LEU A 165 -1.49 15.69 -1.69
CA LEU A 165 -2.12 16.72 -0.87
C LEU A 165 -3.26 17.43 -1.61
N GLN A 166 -3.07 17.74 -2.89
CA GLN A 166 -4.11 18.30 -3.75
C GLN A 166 -5.26 17.30 -3.92
N TRP A 167 -4.98 16.04 -4.28
CA TRP A 167 -6.00 15.00 -4.40
C TRP A 167 -6.81 14.82 -3.09
N LYS A 168 -6.13 14.85 -1.93
CA LYS A 168 -6.77 14.77 -0.62
C LYS A 168 -7.63 16.01 -0.33
N SER A 169 -7.13 17.20 -0.68
CA SER A 169 -7.89 18.45 -0.58
C SER A 169 -9.15 18.41 -1.43
N ASP A 170 -9.04 17.99 -2.68
CA ASP A 170 -10.16 17.89 -3.63
C ASP A 170 -11.22 16.89 -3.13
N LYS A 171 -10.79 15.74 -2.57
CA LYS A 171 -11.71 14.77 -1.97
C LYS A 171 -12.40 15.28 -0.71
N ILE A 172 -11.70 16.05 0.13
CA ILE A 172 -12.30 16.66 1.31
C ILE A 172 -13.31 17.74 0.91
N SER A 173 -13.02 18.55 -0.12
CA SER A 173 -13.97 19.54 -0.62
C SER A 173 -15.23 18.88 -1.18
N ASP A 174 -15.10 17.78 -1.93
CA ASP A 174 -16.25 17.02 -2.46
C ASP A 174 -17.17 16.48 -1.35
N ILE A 175 -16.62 16.16 -0.17
CA ILE A 175 -17.38 15.68 0.99
C ILE A 175 -18.10 16.83 1.71
N ILE A 176 -17.50 18.03 1.74
CA ILE A 176 -18.06 19.21 2.43
C ILE A 176 -19.10 19.94 1.58
N SER A 177 -19.03 19.81 0.24
CA SER A 177 -19.98 20.44 -0.70
C SER A 177 -21.24 19.60 -1.01
N ASN A 178 -21.38 18.40 -0.44
CA ASN A 178 -22.55 17.52 -0.56
C ASN A 178 -23.27 17.38 0.78
#